data_AF-A0A1G8E9P7-F1
#
_entry.id   AF-A0A1G8E9P7-F1
#
_cell.length_a   1.000
_cell.length_b   1.000
_cell.length_c   1.000
_cell.angle_alpha   90.00
_cell.angle_beta   90.00
_cell.angle_gamma   90.00
#
_symmetry.space_group_name_H-M   'P 1'
#
loop_
_entity.id
_entity.type
_entity.pdbx_description
1 polymer ?
#
loop_
_entity_poly.entity_id
_entity_poly.type
_entity_poly.pdbx_seq_one_letter_code
_entity_poly.pdbx_strand_id
1 'polypeptide(L)'
;MSIQQISIPKPCHEQWSQMVPANSGRYCYHCCKMVIDFTVMSNDEIIKLLSAKDNVCGRFGQMQLIEINAGIGANKKRSLSWIGILTAAIISLTQLEKAEAKTRHNLEQGEFQRKSNLLIPVPTGVQILVKGLVTEKGTNVPIPGATVHCKNGESASTDVDGEFKFLELSETDTLVVGFIGFKTQEIRLADIADRSQIKIELEPEPLTEQFVVVGGVFVRHSFIHRLWHKIKNIF
;
A
#
# COMPACT_ATOMS: atom_id res chain seq x y z
N MET A 1 3.68 -7.72 20.85
CA MET A 1 4.88 -6.87 20.63
C MET A 1 4.72 -6.19 19.29
N SER A 2 4.99 -4.88 19.15
CA SER A 2 4.83 -4.20 17.86
C SER A 2 6.15 -4.14 17.10
N ILE A 3 6.18 -4.82 15.95
CA ILE A 3 7.21 -4.68 14.93
C ILE A 3 6.98 -3.32 14.24
N GLN A 4 8.06 -2.61 13.90
CA GLN A 4 8.01 -1.35 13.13
C GLN A 4 8.54 -1.51 11.72
N GLN A 5 9.44 -2.47 11.49
CA GLN A 5 10.06 -2.70 10.19
C GLN A 5 10.66 -4.10 10.15
N ILE A 6 10.62 -4.73 8.98
CA ILE A 6 11.27 -6.00 8.65
C ILE A 6 12.25 -5.74 7.51
N SER A 7 13.50 -6.16 7.66
CA SER A 7 14.53 -6.02 6.61
C SER A 7 15.39 -7.28 6.49
N ILE A 8 16.03 -7.46 5.33
CA ILE A 8 16.96 -8.57 5.07
C ILE A 8 18.30 -7.95 4.68
N PRO A 9 19.14 -7.56 5.66
CA PRO A 9 20.37 -6.82 5.37
C PRO A 9 21.44 -7.70 4.69
N LYS A 10 21.38 -9.01 4.89
CA LYS A 10 22.30 -9.99 4.30
C LYS A 10 21.48 -11.06 3.58
N PRO A 11 21.09 -10.82 2.31
CA PRO A 11 20.41 -11.83 1.52
C PRO A 11 21.36 -13.03 1.29
N CYS A 12 20.77 -14.21 1.30
CA CYS A 12 21.40 -15.45 0.88
C CYS A 12 21.10 -15.64 -0.62
N HIS A 13 22.14 -15.88 -1.40
CA HIS A 13 22.04 -16.08 -2.86
C HIS A 13 21.98 -17.56 -3.25
N GLU A 14 21.83 -18.47 -2.29
CA GLU A 14 21.67 -19.90 -2.55
C GLU A 14 20.24 -20.20 -3.05
N GLN A 15 20.13 -21.09 -4.03
CA GLN A 15 18.84 -21.48 -4.58
C GLN A 15 18.04 -22.30 -3.56
N TRP A 16 16.79 -21.90 -3.32
CA TRP A 16 15.88 -22.59 -2.42
C TRP A 16 15.71 -24.08 -2.77
N SER A 17 15.68 -24.41 -4.07
CA SER A 17 15.56 -25.77 -4.59
C SER A 17 16.68 -26.70 -4.13
N GLN A 18 17.88 -26.17 -3.88
CA GLN A 18 19.08 -26.90 -3.46
C GLN A 18 19.17 -27.10 -1.94
N MET A 19 18.29 -26.47 -1.16
CA MET A 19 18.28 -26.57 0.30
C MET A 19 17.61 -27.88 0.77
N VAL A 20 18.05 -28.39 1.92
CA VAL A 20 17.56 -29.66 2.48
C VAL A 20 16.22 -29.46 3.19
N PRO A 21 15.16 -30.21 2.85
CA PRO A 21 13.88 -30.13 3.56
C PRO A 21 14.01 -30.42 5.07
N ALA A 22 13.37 -29.60 5.90
CA ALA A 22 13.32 -29.78 7.35
C ALA A 22 11.95 -29.32 7.91
N ASN A 23 11.54 -29.83 9.07
CA ASN A 23 10.24 -29.62 9.74
C ASN A 23 9.35 -28.45 9.24
N SER A 24 9.83 -27.20 9.36
CA SER A 24 9.05 -25.98 9.03
C SER A 24 9.70 -25.12 7.95
N GLY A 25 10.57 -25.69 7.12
CA GLY A 25 11.31 -24.95 6.10
C GLY A 25 12.39 -25.78 5.42
N ARG A 26 13.52 -25.16 5.10
CA ARG A 26 14.68 -25.84 4.55
C ARG A 26 15.96 -25.40 5.25
N TYR A 27 16.91 -26.30 5.41
CA TYR A 27 18.24 -25.97 5.90
C TYR A 27 19.13 -25.55 4.74
N CYS A 28 19.72 -24.35 4.89
CA CYS A 28 20.63 -23.76 3.93
C CYS A 28 22.07 -23.95 4.42
N TYR A 29 22.90 -24.68 3.67
CA TYR A 29 24.29 -24.92 4.03
C TYR A 29 25.16 -23.68 3.82
N HIS A 30 24.77 -22.75 2.94
CA HIS A 30 25.54 -21.53 2.73
C HIS A 30 25.44 -20.55 3.90
N CYS A 31 24.23 -20.33 4.44
CA CYS A 31 24.04 -19.45 5.60
C CYS A 31 23.99 -20.19 6.95
N CYS A 32 24.12 -21.51 6.95
CA CYS A 32 24.05 -22.41 8.11
C CYS A 32 22.79 -22.18 8.98
N LYS A 33 21.66 -21.84 8.36
CA LYS A 33 20.40 -21.52 9.05
C LYS A 33 19.21 -22.28 8.49
N MET A 34 18.22 -22.46 9.35
CA MET A 34 16.88 -22.89 8.94
C MET A 34 16.15 -21.71 8.31
N VAL A 35 15.77 -21.88 7.05
CA VAL A 35 15.05 -20.88 6.25
C VAL A 35 13.57 -21.28 6.19
N ILE A 36 12.71 -20.40 6.69
CA ILE A 36 11.25 -20.57 6.66
C ILE A 36 10.70 -19.98 5.36
N ASP A 37 9.76 -20.66 4.72
CA ASP A 37 9.09 -20.12 3.54
C ASP A 37 7.92 -19.22 3.92
N PHE A 38 8.12 -17.91 3.83
CA PHE A 38 7.06 -16.94 4.10
C PHE A 38 6.21 -16.63 2.86
N THR A 39 6.61 -17.05 1.66
CA THR A 39 5.87 -16.76 0.42
C THR A 39 4.44 -17.32 0.43
N VAL A 40 4.20 -18.34 1.25
CA VAL A 40 2.90 -19.02 1.43
C VAL A 40 2.15 -18.57 2.68
N MET A 41 2.66 -17.59 3.42
CA MET A 41 2.06 -17.11 4.67
C MET A 41 1.42 -15.73 4.51
N SER A 42 0.37 -15.48 5.29
CA SER A 42 -0.25 -14.15 5.36
C SER A 42 0.61 -13.15 6.15
N ASN A 43 0.42 -11.85 5.91
CA ASN A 43 1.18 -10.79 6.58
C ASN A 43 1.02 -10.84 8.11
N ASP A 44 -0.18 -11.14 8.61
CA ASP A 44 -0.45 -11.25 10.06
C ASP A 44 0.27 -12.44 10.70
N GLU A 45 0.31 -13.58 10.01
CA GLU A 45 1.05 -14.77 10.47
C GLU A 45 2.56 -14.51 10.51
N ILE A 46 3.09 -13.85 9.48
CA ILE A 46 4.50 -13.44 9.41
C ILE A 46 4.83 -12.52 10.58
N ILE A 47 4.03 -11.48 10.82
CA ILE A 47 4.23 -10.53 11.92
C ILE A 47 4.17 -11.24 13.27
N LYS A 48 3.21 -12.16 13.46
CA LYS A 48 3.06 -12.93 14.70
C LYS A 48 4.26 -13.83 14.96
N LEU A 49 4.75 -14.53 13.93
CA LEU A 49 5.90 -15.43 14.03
C LEU A 49 7.19 -14.64 14.32
N LEU A 50 7.44 -13.57 13.58
CA LEU A 50 8.62 -12.70 13.75
C LEU A 50 8.58 -11.90 15.06
N SER A 51 7.41 -11.74 15.67
CA SER A 51 7.28 -11.14 17.00
C SER A 51 7.63 -12.09 18.13
N ALA A 52 7.62 -13.40 17.88
CA ALA A 52 7.85 -14.44 18.88
C ALA A 52 9.26 -15.04 18.81
N LYS A 53 9.97 -14.87 17.70
CA LYS A 53 11.29 -15.46 17.46
C LYS A 53 12.27 -14.43 16.93
N ASP A 54 13.45 -14.37 17.53
CA ASP A 54 14.58 -13.58 17.03
C ASP A 54 15.43 -14.41 16.05
N ASN A 55 16.23 -13.72 15.21
CA ASN A 55 17.22 -14.33 14.31
C ASN A 55 16.68 -15.34 13.28
N VAL A 56 15.45 -15.16 12.83
CA VAL A 56 14.81 -16.02 11.82
C VAL A 56 15.45 -15.79 10.44
N CYS A 57 15.67 -16.87 9.68
CA CYS A 57 15.99 -16.78 8.25
C CYS A 57 14.73 -17.09 7.44
N GLY A 58 14.47 -16.33 6.38
CA GLY A 58 13.20 -16.38 5.68
C GLY A 58 13.33 -16.19 4.18
N ARG A 59 12.45 -16.86 3.45
CA ARG A 59 12.20 -16.68 2.02
C ARG A 59 10.96 -15.80 1.85
N PHE A 60 11.09 -14.65 1.21
CA PHE A 60 10.00 -13.70 0.95
C PHE A 60 9.85 -13.43 -0.54
N GLY A 61 8.62 -13.14 -0.97
CA GLY A 61 8.40 -12.51 -2.28
C GLY A 61 8.85 -11.05 -2.26
N GLN A 62 9.37 -10.55 -3.38
CA GLN A 62 9.83 -9.15 -3.51
C GLN A 62 8.74 -8.15 -3.08
N MET A 63 7.51 -8.34 -3.57
CA MET A 63 6.38 -7.48 -3.25
C MET A 63 5.85 -7.69 -1.83
N GLN A 64 5.85 -8.94 -1.36
CA GLN A 64 5.41 -9.30 -0.01
C GLN A 64 6.16 -8.52 1.07
N LEU A 65 7.49 -8.41 0.98
CA LEU A 65 8.29 -7.67 1.97
C LEU A 65 7.98 -6.16 1.95
N ILE A 66 7.70 -5.60 0.78
CA ILE A 66 7.32 -4.19 0.60
C ILE A 66 5.94 -3.94 1.22
N GLU A 67 4.96 -4.79 0.89
CA GLU A 67 3.58 -4.70 1.37
C GLU A 67 3.48 -4.83 2.89
N ILE A 68 4.20 -5.78 3.49
CA ILE A 68 4.23 -5.95 4.95
C ILE A 68 4.76 -4.67 5.62
N ASN A 69 5.87 -4.12 5.11
CA ASN A 69 6.44 -2.90 5.68
C ASN A 69 5.53 -1.67 5.49
N ALA A 70 4.78 -1.59 4.40
CA ALA A 70 3.77 -0.56 4.20
C ALA A 70 2.59 -0.70 5.21
N GLY A 71 2.14 -1.92 5.46
CA GLY A 71 1.04 -2.22 6.39
C GLY A 71 1.36 -1.98 7.87
N ILE A 72 2.61 -2.22 8.29
CA ILE A 72 3.06 -2.01 9.68
C ILE A 72 2.94 -0.52 10.10
N GLY A 73 3.01 0.42 9.15
CA GLY A 73 2.87 1.86 9.40
C GLY A 73 1.44 2.41 9.32
N ALA A 74 0.54 1.73 8.61
CA ALA A 74 -0.81 2.23 8.30
C ALA A 74 -1.81 2.05 9.46
N ASN A 75 -1.54 1.13 10.39
CA ASN A 75 -2.42 0.86 11.54
C ASN A 75 -2.14 1.77 12.75
N LYS A 76 -1.96 3.06 12.49
CA LYS A 76 -1.90 4.11 13.51
C LYS A 76 -3.19 4.92 13.45
N LYS A 77 -4.35 4.26 13.65
CA LYS A 77 -5.51 4.99 14.17
C LYS A 77 -5.10 5.51 15.55
N ARG A 78 -4.70 6.77 15.57
CA ARG A 78 -4.48 7.57 16.77
C ARG A 78 -5.75 7.52 17.61
N SER A 79 -5.84 6.56 18.53
CA SER A 79 -6.73 6.70 19.68
C SER A 79 -6.11 7.75 20.59
N LEU A 80 -6.41 9.02 20.28
CA LEU A 80 -6.14 10.19 21.11
C LEU A 80 -7.28 10.39 22.13
N SER A 81 -7.81 9.30 22.71
CA SER A 81 -8.85 9.36 23.75
C SER A 81 -8.31 8.78 25.06
N TRP A 82 -7.46 9.53 25.76
CA TRP A 82 -7.17 9.34 27.20
C TRP A 82 -6.12 10.30 27.79
N ILE A 83 -5.24 10.93 27.00
CA ILE A 83 -4.16 11.78 27.54
C ILE A 83 -4.56 13.29 27.64
N GLY A 84 -5.79 13.64 27.28
CA GLY A 84 -6.30 15.03 27.31
C GLY A 84 -6.95 15.50 28.61
N ILE A 85 -6.94 14.74 29.71
CA ILE A 85 -7.66 15.12 30.95
C ILE A 85 -6.80 14.86 32.19
N LEU A 86 -5.70 15.60 32.41
CA LEU A 86 -5.06 15.71 33.74
C LEU A 86 -4.28 17.03 33.97
N THR A 87 -4.63 18.13 33.28
CA THR A 87 -4.09 19.47 33.57
C THR A 87 -5.18 20.53 33.69
N ALA A 88 -6.26 20.23 34.40
CA ALA A 88 -7.22 21.21 34.89
C ALA A 88 -7.61 20.88 36.33
N ALA A 89 -6.60 20.64 37.17
CA ALA A 89 -6.70 20.87 38.59
C ALA A 89 -5.87 22.13 38.87
N ILE A 90 -6.44 23.07 39.62
CA ILE A 90 -5.95 24.44 39.89
C ILE A 90 -6.48 25.49 38.89
N ILE A 91 -7.80 25.70 38.86
CA ILE A 91 -8.37 27.03 39.12
C ILE A 91 -9.53 26.84 40.09
N SER A 92 -9.29 27.29 41.32
CA SER A 92 -10.24 27.37 42.42
C SER A 92 -11.42 28.29 42.11
N LEU A 93 -12.58 27.89 42.64
CA LEU A 93 -13.61 28.74 43.26
C LEU A 93 -13.66 30.22 42.86
N THR A 94 -14.61 30.57 41.98
CA THR A 94 -15.45 31.76 42.17
C THR A 94 -16.84 31.52 41.56
N GLN A 95 -17.81 31.38 42.45
CA GLN A 95 -19.18 31.89 42.40
C GLN A 95 -19.97 31.84 41.09
N LEU A 96 -20.98 30.97 41.13
CA LEU A 96 -22.39 31.23 40.88
C LEU A 96 -22.73 32.69 40.53
N GLU A 97 -23.22 32.91 39.32
CA GLU A 97 -24.37 33.79 39.08
C GLU A 97 -25.16 33.24 37.88
N LYS A 98 -26.45 32.99 38.11
CA LYS A 98 -27.43 32.68 37.07
C LYS A 98 -27.72 33.97 36.31
N ALA A 99 -27.64 33.94 34.99
CA ALA A 99 -28.26 34.94 34.14
C ALA A 99 -29.08 34.23 33.06
N GLU A 100 -30.40 34.29 33.22
CA GLU A 100 -31.37 34.00 32.16
C GLU A 100 -31.50 35.25 31.28
N ALA A 101 -31.34 35.12 29.97
CA ALA A 101 -31.86 36.10 29.03
C ALA A 101 -32.14 35.46 27.67
N LYS A 102 -33.40 35.10 27.50
CA LYS A 102 -34.02 34.74 26.22
C LYS A 102 -34.28 36.02 25.44
N THR A 103 -33.54 36.27 24.37
CA THR A 103 -34.00 37.18 23.32
C THR A 103 -33.67 36.59 21.96
N ARG A 104 -34.73 36.32 21.20
CA ARG A 104 -34.71 35.97 19.78
C ARG A 104 -34.11 37.13 19.00
N HIS A 105 -33.29 36.85 17.99
CA HIS A 105 -33.46 37.49 16.69
C HIS A 105 -32.96 36.56 15.58
N ASN A 106 -33.82 36.42 14.58
CA ASN A 106 -33.59 35.77 13.29
C ASN A 106 -32.76 36.71 12.39
N LEU A 107 -32.28 36.19 11.25
CA LEU A 107 -31.43 36.78 10.18
C LEU A 107 -29.94 36.49 10.41
N GLU A 108 -29.16 35.90 9.49
CA GLU A 108 -29.26 35.78 8.04
C GLU A 108 -28.39 34.60 7.56
N GLN A 109 -28.81 33.95 6.47
CA GLN A 109 -27.97 33.05 5.69
C GLN A 109 -26.77 33.83 5.15
N GLY A 110 -25.58 33.59 5.72
CA GLY A 110 -24.34 34.12 5.16
C GLY A 110 -24.01 33.42 3.84
N GLU A 111 -24.09 34.15 2.75
CA GLU A 111 -23.64 33.75 1.42
C GLU A 111 -22.17 33.32 1.45
N PHE A 112 -21.90 32.09 1.00
CA PHE A 112 -20.55 31.59 0.76
C PHE A 112 -19.98 32.21 -0.52
N GLN A 113 -19.49 33.44 -0.42
CA GLN A 113 -18.71 34.07 -1.49
C GLN A 113 -17.23 33.67 -1.33
N ARG A 114 -16.88 32.45 -1.73
CA ARG A 114 -15.46 32.12 -2.02
C ARG A 114 -15.10 32.77 -3.36
N LYS A 115 -14.68 34.04 -3.30
CA LYS A 115 -13.84 34.61 -4.35
C LYS A 115 -12.53 33.84 -4.39
N SER A 116 -12.40 32.96 -5.38
CA SER A 116 -11.10 32.54 -5.87
C SER A 116 -11.11 32.55 -7.39
N ASN A 117 -11.04 33.76 -7.95
CA ASN A 117 -10.49 33.93 -9.30
C ASN A 117 -8.97 33.76 -9.18
N LEU A 118 -8.53 32.52 -9.15
CA LEU A 118 -7.19 32.14 -9.56
C LEU A 118 -7.35 31.54 -10.96
N LEU A 119 -7.26 32.42 -11.96
CA LEU A 119 -7.00 32.02 -13.34
C LEU A 119 -5.58 31.46 -13.37
N ILE A 120 -5.44 30.19 -13.01
CA ILE A 120 -4.26 29.42 -13.36
C ILE A 120 -4.37 29.19 -14.87
N PRO A 121 -3.39 29.59 -15.70
CA PRO A 121 -3.36 29.19 -17.09
C PRO A 121 -3.18 27.67 -17.11
N VAL A 122 -4.30 26.93 -17.21
CA VAL A 122 -4.27 25.50 -17.48
C VAL A 122 -3.70 25.37 -18.89
N PRO A 123 -2.59 24.65 -19.11
CA PRO A 123 -2.08 24.42 -20.44
C PRO A 123 -3.22 23.78 -21.24
N THR A 124 -3.62 24.42 -22.32
CA THR A 124 -4.61 23.94 -23.27
C THR A 124 -4.02 22.74 -24.02
N GLY A 125 -3.89 21.61 -23.32
CA GLY A 125 -3.80 20.30 -23.92
C GLY A 125 -5.21 19.85 -24.27
N VAL A 126 -5.38 19.26 -25.45
CA VAL A 126 -6.64 18.59 -25.82
C VAL A 126 -6.82 17.42 -24.85
N GLN A 127 -7.71 17.59 -23.88
CA GLN A 127 -8.07 16.57 -22.92
C GLN A 127 -9.03 15.58 -23.58
N ILE A 128 -8.59 14.34 -23.78
CA ILE A 128 -9.37 13.30 -24.44
C ILE A 128 -9.96 12.30 -23.44
N LEU A 129 -11.20 11.90 -23.68
CA LEU A 129 -11.84 10.76 -23.01
C LEU A 129 -11.40 9.48 -23.72
N VAL A 130 -10.77 8.58 -22.99
CA VAL A 130 -10.39 7.26 -23.49
C VAL A 130 -11.25 6.20 -22.82
N LYS A 131 -11.87 5.34 -23.63
CA LYS A 131 -12.56 4.14 -23.15
C LYS A 131 -11.82 2.91 -23.66
N GLY A 132 -11.81 1.85 -22.89
CA GLY A 132 -11.23 0.61 -23.34
C GLY A 132 -11.74 -0.62 -22.61
N LEU A 133 -11.36 -1.77 -23.14
CA LEU A 133 -11.72 -3.10 -22.67
C LEU A 133 -10.44 -3.91 -22.49
N VAL A 134 -10.24 -4.48 -21.32
CA VAL A 134 -9.09 -5.35 -21.00
C VAL A 134 -9.54 -6.80 -21.00
N THR A 135 -8.86 -7.62 -21.81
CA THR A 135 -9.15 -9.05 -21.99
C THR A 135 -7.90 -9.89 -21.89
N GLU A 136 -8.05 -11.18 -21.58
CA GLU A 136 -6.97 -12.16 -21.67
C GLU A 136 -6.70 -12.52 -23.13
N LYS A 137 -5.41 -12.47 -23.51
CA LYS A 137 -4.92 -12.88 -24.83
C LYS A 137 -5.13 -14.38 -25.02
N GLY A 138 -5.85 -14.75 -26.08
CA GLY A 138 -6.12 -16.14 -26.47
C GLY A 138 -7.50 -16.64 -26.06
N THR A 139 -8.01 -16.27 -24.88
CA THR A 139 -9.37 -16.63 -24.43
C THR A 139 -10.40 -15.54 -24.70
N ASN A 140 -9.96 -14.28 -24.86
CA ASN A 140 -10.81 -13.08 -24.94
C ASN A 140 -11.72 -12.87 -23.72
N VAL A 141 -11.41 -13.51 -22.59
CA VAL A 141 -12.18 -13.34 -21.34
C VAL A 141 -11.87 -11.96 -20.77
N PRO A 142 -12.90 -11.15 -20.41
CA PRO A 142 -12.68 -9.86 -19.75
C PRO A 142 -11.92 -10.01 -18.43
N ILE A 143 -11.09 -9.03 -18.09
CA ILE A 143 -10.30 -9.02 -16.85
C ILE A 143 -10.82 -7.91 -15.93
N PRO A 144 -11.66 -8.24 -14.93
CA PRO A 144 -12.09 -7.30 -13.91
C PRO A 144 -10.98 -6.94 -12.93
N GLY A 145 -10.94 -5.68 -12.50
CA GLY A 145 -9.96 -5.20 -11.52
C GLY A 145 -8.52 -5.07 -12.05
N ALA A 146 -8.32 -5.13 -13.37
CA ALA A 146 -7.05 -4.77 -13.99
C ALA A 146 -6.75 -3.29 -13.74
N THR A 147 -5.49 -2.98 -13.40
CA THR A 147 -5.05 -1.61 -13.15
C THR A 147 -4.60 -0.98 -14.45
N VAL A 148 -5.14 0.21 -14.75
CA VAL A 148 -4.78 1.06 -15.88
C VAL A 148 -4.17 2.34 -15.32
N HIS A 149 -2.86 2.50 -15.40
CA HIS A 149 -2.12 3.64 -14.86
C HIS A 149 -1.60 4.54 -15.98
N CYS A 150 -1.93 5.83 -15.97
CA CYS A 150 -1.29 6.80 -16.87
C CYS A 150 0.06 7.24 -16.29
N LYS A 151 1.18 7.09 -17.02
CA LYS A 151 2.54 7.40 -16.49
C LYS A 151 2.66 8.79 -15.85
N ASN A 152 1.91 9.77 -16.35
CA ASN A 152 1.96 11.16 -15.90
C ASN A 152 0.73 11.57 -15.07
N GLY A 153 -0.15 10.64 -14.71
CA GLY A 153 -1.48 10.98 -14.19
C GLY A 153 -2.03 9.95 -13.21
N GLU A 154 -3.35 9.84 -13.20
CA GLU A 154 -4.07 9.01 -12.26
C GLU A 154 -4.04 7.51 -12.65
N SER A 155 -4.71 6.69 -11.86
CA SER A 155 -4.94 5.28 -12.19
C SER A 155 -6.43 4.96 -12.11
N ALA A 156 -6.88 4.09 -12.98
CA ALA A 156 -8.22 3.53 -12.98
C ALA A 156 -8.15 2.00 -12.86
N SER A 157 -9.26 1.38 -12.49
CA SER A 157 -9.41 -0.07 -12.48
C SER A 157 -10.54 -0.47 -13.41
N THR A 158 -10.44 -1.63 -14.05
CA THR A 158 -11.51 -2.16 -14.90
C THR A 158 -12.68 -2.67 -14.07
N ASP A 159 -13.89 -2.56 -14.62
CA ASP A 159 -15.13 -3.06 -14.01
C ASP A 159 -15.35 -4.57 -14.26
N VAL A 160 -16.55 -5.07 -13.91
CA VAL A 160 -16.93 -6.49 -14.03
C VAL A 160 -16.93 -7.00 -15.47
N ASP A 161 -17.08 -6.10 -16.44
CA ASP A 161 -17.07 -6.41 -17.87
C ASP A 161 -15.68 -6.15 -18.48
N GLY A 162 -14.68 -5.83 -17.65
CA GLY A 162 -13.31 -5.51 -18.07
C GLY A 162 -13.16 -4.12 -18.69
N GLU A 163 -14.19 -3.27 -18.61
CA GLU A 163 -14.18 -1.94 -19.20
C GLU A 163 -13.52 -0.91 -18.27
N PHE A 164 -12.86 0.09 -18.85
CA PHE A 164 -12.36 1.25 -18.13
C PHE A 164 -12.65 2.55 -18.89
N LYS A 165 -12.70 3.65 -18.14
CA LYS A 165 -12.89 5.00 -18.67
C LYS A 165 -11.88 5.93 -18.01
N PHE A 166 -11.16 6.70 -18.82
CA PHE A 166 -10.12 7.61 -18.38
C PHE A 166 -10.41 9.01 -18.94
N LEU A 167 -10.49 9.99 -18.05
CA LEU A 167 -10.73 11.40 -18.38
C LEU A 167 -9.40 12.15 -18.41
N GLU A 168 -9.35 13.24 -19.18
CA GLU A 168 -8.26 14.22 -19.14
C GLU A 168 -6.87 13.72 -19.58
N LEU A 169 -6.79 12.73 -20.46
CA LEU A 169 -5.50 12.28 -21.01
C LEU A 169 -5.03 13.18 -22.15
N SER A 170 -3.72 13.22 -22.35
CA SER A 170 -3.09 13.83 -23.52
C SER A 170 -2.77 12.77 -24.59
N GLU A 171 -2.70 13.18 -25.85
CA GLU A 171 -2.45 12.26 -26.98
C GLU A 171 -1.08 11.58 -26.93
N THR A 172 -0.12 12.17 -26.21
CA THR A 172 1.23 11.62 -26.05
C THR A 172 1.38 10.76 -24.80
N ASP A 173 0.31 10.59 -24.01
CA ASP A 173 0.39 9.80 -22.79
C ASP A 173 0.54 8.31 -23.06
N THR A 174 1.16 7.64 -22.10
CA THR A 174 1.36 6.20 -22.08
C THR A 174 0.56 5.61 -20.94
N LEU A 175 -0.34 4.69 -21.28
CA LEU A 175 -1.06 3.85 -20.34
C LEU A 175 -0.22 2.60 -20.04
N VAL A 176 -0.15 2.24 -18.78
CA VAL A 176 0.49 1.02 -18.28
C VAL A 176 -0.62 0.18 -17.69
N VAL A 177 -0.90 -0.96 -18.32
CA VAL A 177 -1.99 -1.86 -17.92
C VAL A 177 -1.41 -3.13 -17.34
N GLY A 178 -1.89 -3.54 -16.17
CA GLY A 178 -1.40 -4.72 -15.48
C GLY A 178 -2.46 -5.39 -14.61
N PHE A 179 -2.34 -6.69 -14.48
CA PHE A 179 -3.14 -7.51 -13.58
C PHE A 179 -2.30 -8.67 -13.05
N ILE A 180 -2.67 -9.20 -11.88
CA ILE A 180 -1.89 -10.25 -11.21
C ILE A 180 -1.88 -11.51 -12.08
N GLY A 181 -0.68 -12.06 -12.35
CA GLY A 181 -0.51 -13.23 -13.22
C GLY A 181 -0.46 -12.92 -14.72
N PHE A 182 -0.34 -11.64 -15.09
CA PHE A 182 -0.24 -11.20 -16.47
C PHE A 182 0.97 -10.28 -16.66
N LYS A 183 1.52 -10.28 -17.87
CA LYS A 183 2.59 -9.37 -18.24
C LYS A 183 2.06 -7.95 -18.36
N THR A 184 2.68 -7.00 -17.66
CA THR A 184 2.34 -5.57 -17.78
C THR A 184 2.60 -5.08 -19.21
N GLN A 185 1.64 -4.35 -19.77
CA GLN A 185 1.74 -3.80 -21.12
C GLN A 185 1.74 -2.27 -21.10
N GLU A 186 2.66 -1.66 -21.86
CA GLU A 186 2.68 -0.22 -22.08
C GLU A 186 2.05 0.11 -23.43
N ILE A 187 1.14 1.08 -23.44
CA ILE A 187 0.33 1.46 -24.59
C ILE A 187 0.43 2.97 -24.74
N ARG A 188 1.06 3.40 -25.83
CA ARG A 188 1.15 4.83 -26.17
C ARG A 188 -0.10 5.23 -26.94
N LEU A 189 -0.79 6.26 -26.45
CA LEU A 189 -2.02 6.74 -27.10
C LEU A 189 -1.76 7.34 -28.49
N ALA A 190 -0.55 7.81 -28.74
CA ALA A 190 -0.11 8.32 -30.04
C ALA A 190 -0.15 7.25 -31.14
N ASP A 191 0.04 5.97 -30.78
CA ASP A 191 0.13 4.86 -31.73
C ASP A 191 -1.26 4.27 -32.07
N ILE A 192 -2.33 4.80 -31.48
CA ILE A 192 -3.70 4.29 -31.63
C ILE A 192 -4.51 5.23 -32.52
N ALA A 193 -4.95 4.71 -33.67
CA ALA A 193 -5.77 5.44 -34.64
C ALA A 193 -7.23 5.64 -34.17
N ASP A 194 -7.84 4.63 -33.55
CA ASP A 194 -9.20 4.72 -32.98
C ASP A 194 -9.16 4.68 -31.45
N ARG A 195 -9.47 5.82 -30.84
CA ARG A 195 -9.40 6.03 -29.38
C ARG A 195 -10.78 5.98 -28.72
N SER A 196 -11.83 5.74 -29.50
CA SER A 196 -13.20 5.65 -28.98
C SER A 196 -13.42 4.40 -28.13
N GLN A 197 -12.75 3.29 -28.49
CA GLN A 197 -12.74 2.04 -27.74
C GLN A 197 -11.43 1.27 -27.97
N ILE A 198 -10.54 1.32 -27.00
CA ILE A 198 -9.24 0.61 -27.06
C ILE A 198 -9.41 -0.80 -26.51
N LYS A 199 -9.17 -1.82 -27.33
CA LYS A 199 -9.07 -3.21 -26.85
C LYS A 199 -7.63 -3.51 -26.44
N ILE A 200 -7.47 -4.00 -25.21
CA ILE A 200 -6.19 -4.35 -24.61
C ILE A 200 -6.19 -5.83 -24.28
N GLU A 201 -5.18 -6.56 -24.75
CA GLU A 201 -5.06 -8.00 -24.55
C GLU A 201 -3.82 -8.30 -23.70
N LEU A 202 -4.06 -8.66 -22.44
CA LEU A 202 -2.98 -9.03 -21.53
C LEU A 202 -2.57 -10.48 -21.75
N GLU A 203 -1.27 -10.71 -21.86
CA GLU A 203 -0.70 -12.04 -21.99
C GLU A 203 -0.51 -12.66 -20.61
N PRO A 204 -1.04 -13.87 -20.35
CA PRO A 204 -0.77 -14.59 -19.12
C PRO A 204 0.73 -14.78 -18.95
N GLU A 205 1.27 -14.27 -17.86
CA GLU A 205 2.64 -14.54 -17.47
C GLU A 205 2.53 -15.59 -16.36
N PRO A 206 2.83 -16.88 -16.64
CA PRO A 206 2.97 -17.83 -15.55
C PRO A 206 3.92 -17.16 -14.55
N LEU A 207 3.57 -17.18 -13.27
CA LEU A 207 4.41 -16.65 -12.20
C LEU A 207 5.69 -17.49 -12.11
N THR A 208 6.54 -17.42 -13.14
CA THR A 208 7.88 -17.98 -13.18
C THR A 208 8.69 -17.15 -12.23
N GLU A 209 8.94 -17.76 -11.07
CA GLU A 209 9.80 -17.27 -10.01
C GLU A 209 9.67 -15.77 -9.78
N GLN A 210 8.61 -15.38 -9.07
CA GLN A 210 8.62 -14.15 -8.27
C GLN A 210 10.02 -13.95 -7.71
N PHE A 211 10.63 -12.79 -7.96
CA PHE A 211 11.91 -12.43 -7.36
C PHE A 211 11.82 -12.72 -5.87
N VAL A 212 12.50 -13.77 -5.45
CA VAL A 212 12.42 -14.29 -4.09
C VAL A 212 13.69 -13.87 -3.40
N VAL A 213 13.53 -13.15 -2.30
CA VAL A 213 14.65 -12.77 -1.45
C VAL A 213 14.72 -13.77 -0.31
N VAL A 214 15.82 -14.52 -0.26
CA VAL A 214 16.15 -15.38 0.89
C VAL A 214 17.17 -14.64 1.76
N GLY A 215 17.07 -14.73 3.08
CA GLY A 215 18.14 -14.25 3.95
C GLY A 215 17.75 -14.09 5.41
N GLY A 216 18.71 -13.66 6.22
CA GLY A 216 18.50 -13.38 7.64
C GLY A 216 17.56 -12.20 7.83
N VAL A 217 16.42 -12.44 8.49
CA VAL A 217 15.39 -11.44 8.76
C VAL A 217 15.77 -10.64 10.00
N PHE A 218 15.88 -9.34 9.83
CA PHE A 218 16.07 -8.38 10.90
C PHE A 218 14.76 -7.64 11.19
N VAL A 219 14.34 -7.69 12.44
CA VAL A 219 13.07 -7.09 12.88
C VAL A 219 13.40 -5.90 13.78
N ARG A 220 12.87 -4.72 13.42
CA ARG A 220 13.01 -3.53 14.26
C ARG A 220 11.78 -3.37 15.14
N HIS A 221 11.94 -3.51 16.45
CA HIS A 221 10.87 -3.24 17.42
C HIS A 221 10.74 -1.76 17.79
N SER A 222 9.58 -1.41 18.36
CA SER A 222 9.31 -0.06 18.89
C SER A 222 10.39 0.43 19.86
N PHE A 223 10.63 1.74 19.86
CA PHE A 223 11.61 2.39 20.74
C PHE A 223 11.38 2.08 22.22
N ILE A 224 10.11 2.11 22.66
CA ILE A 224 9.71 1.82 24.06
C ILE A 224 10.09 0.39 24.45
N HIS A 225 9.87 -0.57 23.53
CA HIS A 225 10.23 -1.96 23.74
C HIS A 225 11.76 -2.15 23.83
N ARG A 226 12.52 -1.52 22.93
CA ARG A 226 13.99 -1.55 22.97
C ARG A 226 14.56 -0.97 24.26
N LEU A 227 13.93 0.07 24.80
CA LEU A 227 14.33 0.70 26.05
C LEU A 227 14.04 -0.21 27.25
N TRP A 228 12.86 -0.86 27.28
CA TRP A 228 12.48 -1.78 28.35
C TRP A 228 13.41 -3.00 28.44
N HIS A 229 13.79 -3.60 27.31
CA HIS A 229 14.75 -4.72 27.30
C HIS A 229 16.16 -4.33 27.74
N LYS A 230 16.61 -3.10 27.43
CA LYS A 230 17.89 -2.60 27.95
C LYS A 230 17.88 -2.43 29.46
N ILE A 231 16.77 -1.94 30.02
CA ILE A 231 16.63 -1.74 31.47
C ILE A 231 16.53 -3.10 32.20
N LYS A 232 15.80 -4.06 31.63
CA LYS A 232 15.64 -5.41 32.20
C LYS A 232 16.94 -6.25 32.22
N ASN A 233 17.93 -5.92 31.39
CA ASN A 233 19.23 -6.62 31.41
C ASN A 233 20.27 -5.92 32.31
N ILE A 234 19.92 -4.81 32.95
CA ILE A 234 20.78 -4.05 33.88
C ILE A 234 20.42 -4.36 35.35
N PHE A 235 19.23 -4.86 35.62
CA PHE A 235 18.73 -5.29 36.93
C PHE A 235 18.32 -6.76 36.88
#